data_AF-A0A7K0X3B5-F1
#
_entry.id   AF-A0A7K0X3B5-F1
#
_cell.length_a   1.000
_cell.length_b   1.000
_cell.length_c   1.000
_cell.angle_alpha   90.00
_cell.angle_beta   90.00
_cell.angle_gamma   90.00
#
_symmetry.space_group_name_H-M   'P 1'
#
loop_
_entity.id
_entity.type
_entity.pdbx_description
1 polymer ?
#
loop_
_entity_poly.entity_id
_entity_poly.type
_entity_poly.pdbx_seq_one_letter_code
_entity_poly.pdbx_strand_id
1 'polypeptide(L)'
;MSLRYSLLLGLLFGLGYTLVLTGWMRAVGTDAWLLLSPVVAGCYALAGLGIALVRRLRGWPVWTAGVWVAVETAMSTWPLGGFPWTRLAWATLDTPFALWLPWVGASGVSFLVALAGAMLAWVVGEGKARPIGAVVVIGAALLVGSAPVLVRPESLTSSWEAGLPT
;
A
#
# COMPACT_ATOMS: atom_id res chain seq x y z
N MET A 1 -11.08 15.63 13.77
CA MET A 1 -11.84 14.62 12.99
C MET A 1 -12.50 13.64 13.96
N SER A 2 -13.80 13.38 13.82
CA SER A 2 -14.50 12.41 14.68
C SER A 2 -14.07 10.98 14.34
N LEU A 3 -14.00 10.09 15.34
CA LEU A 3 -13.67 8.66 15.13
C LEU A 3 -14.69 7.98 14.21
N ARG A 4 -15.98 8.31 14.35
CA ARG A 4 -17.06 7.80 13.49
C ARG A 4 -16.86 8.20 12.03
N TYR A 5 -16.44 9.44 11.81
CA TYR A 5 -16.18 9.95 10.46
C TYR A 5 -14.97 9.26 9.82
N SER A 6 -13.93 8.95 10.61
CA SER A 6 -12.74 8.23 10.13
C SER A 6 -13.06 6.77 9.76
N LEU A 7 -13.88 6.11 10.57
CA LEU A 7 -14.42 4.77 10.27
C LEU A 7 -15.23 4.78 8.97
N LEU A 8 -16.14 5.74 8.82
CA LEU A 8 -16.98 5.85 7.63
C LEU A 8 -16.14 6.07 6.36
N LEU A 9 -15.17 6.99 6.41
CA LEU A 9 -14.27 7.24 5.28
C LEU A 9 -13.44 6.00 4.94
N GLY A 10 -12.91 5.31 5.94
CA GLY A 10 -12.16 4.06 5.74
C GLY A 10 -13.03 2.97 5.11
N LEU A 11 -14.30 2.86 5.53
CA LEU A 11 -15.26 1.92 4.97
C LEU A 11 -15.59 2.24 3.51
N LEU A 12 -15.89 3.51 3.21
CA LEU A 12 -16.21 3.95 1.84
C LEU A 12 -15.03 3.76 0.90
N PHE A 13 -13.83 4.12 1.34
CA PHE A 13 -12.59 3.85 0.61
C PHE A 13 -12.41 2.34 0.40
N GLY A 14 -12.53 1.55 1.46
CA GLY A 14 -12.37 0.10 1.41
C GLY A 14 -13.35 -0.58 0.46
N LEU A 15 -14.62 -0.14 0.44
CA LEU A 15 -15.64 -0.65 -0.47
C LEU A 15 -15.28 -0.32 -1.92
N GLY A 16 -14.99 0.95 -2.22
CA GLY A 16 -14.61 1.35 -3.58
C GLY A 16 -13.36 0.63 -4.07
N TYR A 17 -12.32 0.58 -3.23
CA TYR A 17 -11.06 -0.09 -3.53
C TYR A 17 -11.26 -1.59 -3.78
N THR A 18 -11.93 -2.29 -2.85
CA THR A 18 -12.10 -3.73 -2.96
C THR A 18 -13.00 -4.08 -4.14
N LEU A 19 -14.15 -3.42 -4.30
CA LEU A 19 -15.08 -3.72 -5.39
C LEU A 19 -14.45 -3.54 -6.77
N VAL A 20 -13.65 -2.49 -6.96
CA VAL A 20 -12.96 -2.25 -8.23
C VAL A 20 -11.83 -3.28 -8.43
N LEU A 21 -10.98 -3.47 -7.42
CA LEU A 21 -9.82 -4.35 -7.52
C LEU A 21 -10.22 -5.82 -7.73
N THR A 22 -11.25 -6.28 -7.03
CA THR A 22 -11.69 -7.69 -7.07
C THR A 22 -12.82 -7.94 -8.06
N GLY A 23 -13.08 -7.00 -8.97
CA GLY A 23 -14.14 -7.14 -9.98
C GLY A 23 -13.99 -8.39 -10.87
N TRP A 24 -12.76 -8.90 -11.02
CA TRP A 24 -12.47 -10.16 -11.71
C TRP A 24 -13.10 -11.39 -11.02
N MET A 25 -13.38 -11.32 -9.71
CA MET A 25 -14.01 -12.42 -8.96
C MET A 25 -15.44 -12.72 -9.41
N ARG A 26 -16.06 -11.84 -10.20
CA ARG A 26 -17.34 -12.14 -10.86
C ARG A 26 -17.28 -13.40 -11.73
N ALA A 27 -16.10 -13.77 -12.23
CA ALA A 27 -15.88 -15.01 -12.96
C ALA A 27 -15.99 -16.27 -12.05
N VAL A 28 -15.74 -16.12 -10.74
CA VAL A 28 -15.89 -17.19 -9.74
C VAL A 28 -17.34 -17.22 -9.22
N GLY A 29 -17.88 -16.06 -8.87
CA GLY A 29 -19.22 -15.90 -8.33
C GLY A 29 -19.50 -14.45 -7.96
N THR A 30 -20.59 -13.90 -8.48
CA THR A 30 -20.97 -12.51 -8.18
C THR A 30 -21.42 -12.36 -6.72
N ASP A 31 -22.05 -13.40 -6.17
CA ASP A 31 -22.40 -13.55 -4.77
C ASP A 31 -21.16 -13.54 -3.87
N ALA A 32 -20.13 -14.33 -4.18
CA ALA A 32 -18.87 -14.37 -3.44
C ALA A 32 -18.16 -13.00 -3.46
N TRP A 33 -18.10 -12.36 -4.62
CA TRP A 33 -17.52 -11.02 -4.78
C TRP A 33 -18.24 -9.96 -3.92
N LEU A 34 -19.57 -9.93 -3.96
CA LEU A 34 -20.38 -8.98 -3.19
C LEU A 34 -20.38 -9.25 -1.69
N LEU A 35 -20.28 -10.49 -1.25
CA LEU A 35 -20.22 -10.84 0.17
C LEU A 35 -18.84 -10.59 0.76
N LEU A 36 -17.77 -10.86 0.02
CA LEU A 36 -16.40 -10.68 0.48
C LEU A 36 -16.00 -9.19 0.54
N SER A 37 -16.45 -8.39 -0.42
CA SER A 37 -16.01 -6.99 -0.54
C SER A 37 -16.31 -6.14 0.72
N PRO A 38 -17.50 -6.21 1.34
CA PRO A 38 -17.78 -5.51 2.60
C PRO A 38 -16.94 -6.01 3.77
N VAL A 39 -16.62 -7.30 3.83
CA VAL A 39 -15.80 -7.90 4.90
C VAL A 39 -14.39 -7.31 4.85
N VAL A 40 -13.79 -7.31 3.66
CA VAL A 40 -12.46 -6.71 3.43
C VAL A 40 -12.50 -5.19 3.61
N ALA A 41 -13.56 -4.52 3.17
CA ALA A 41 -13.75 -3.09 3.40
C ALA A 41 -13.82 -2.74 4.91
N GLY A 42 -14.35 -3.64 5.74
CA GLY A 42 -14.32 -3.50 7.20
C GLY A 42 -12.90 -3.41 7.76
N CYS A 43 -11.94 -4.16 7.21
CA CYS A 43 -10.53 -4.04 7.58
C CYS A 43 -9.97 -2.65 7.24
N TYR A 44 -10.38 -2.07 6.11
CA TYR A 44 -10.00 -0.69 5.75
C TYR A 44 -10.72 0.38 6.58
N ALA A 45 -11.92 0.11 7.10
CA ALA A 45 -12.55 0.96 8.11
C ALA A 45 -11.68 1.03 9.38
N LEU A 46 -11.18 -0.12 9.85
CA LEU A 46 -10.24 -0.19 10.98
C LEU A 46 -8.91 0.50 10.67
N ALA A 47 -8.40 0.38 9.44
CA ALA A 47 -7.22 1.13 9.00
C ALA A 47 -7.47 2.65 9.09
N GLY A 48 -8.61 3.14 8.58
CA GLY A 48 -8.98 4.56 8.66
C GLY A 48 -9.09 5.06 10.10
N LEU A 49 -9.63 4.25 11.01
CA LEU A 49 -9.65 4.54 12.45
C LEU A 49 -8.23 4.60 13.03
N GLY A 50 -7.39 3.60 12.76
CA GLY A 50 -6.01 3.53 13.23
C GLY A 50 -5.18 4.72 12.75
N ILE A 51 -5.32 5.08 11.48
CA ILE A 51 -4.67 6.26 10.89
C ILE A 51 -5.13 7.54 11.60
N ALA A 52 -6.43 7.69 11.89
CA ALA A 52 -6.93 8.84 12.62
C ALA A 52 -6.37 8.96 14.06
N LEU A 53 -6.09 7.83 14.72
CA LEU A 53 -5.48 7.79 16.05
C LEU A 53 -4.00 8.18 15.99
N VAL A 54 -3.23 7.58 15.08
CA VAL A 54 -1.79 7.83 14.98
C VAL A 54 -1.45 9.19 14.37
N ARG A 55 -2.40 9.85 13.69
CA ARG A 55 -2.22 11.22 13.18
C ARG A 55 -1.88 12.27 14.25
N ARG A 56 -2.13 11.98 15.53
CA ARG A 56 -1.77 12.87 16.65
C ARG A 56 -0.32 12.70 17.12
N LEU A 57 0.39 11.65 16.67
CA LEU A 57 1.75 11.36 17.07
C LEU A 57 2.76 12.16 16.25
N ARG A 58 3.92 12.49 16.83
CA ARG A 58 5.03 13.09 16.09
C ARG A 58 5.58 12.07 15.09
N GLY A 59 5.76 12.47 13.83
CA GLY A 59 6.12 11.54 12.77
C GLY A 59 4.97 10.62 12.34
N TRP A 60 3.72 11.10 12.43
CA TRP A 60 2.52 10.35 12.05
C TRP A 60 2.55 9.60 10.71
N PRO A 61 3.30 10.01 9.66
CA PRO A 61 3.31 9.27 8.41
C PRO A 61 3.94 7.88 8.54
N VAL A 62 4.96 7.73 9.40
CA VAL A 62 5.59 6.43 9.68
C VAL A 62 4.61 5.50 10.37
N TRP A 63 3.87 6.02 11.35
CA TRP A 63 2.82 5.26 12.04
C TRP A 63 1.67 4.90 11.12
N THR A 64 1.33 5.76 10.16
CA THR A 64 0.30 5.50 9.14
C THR A 64 0.70 4.33 8.25
N ALA A 65 1.96 4.29 7.78
CA ALA A 65 2.49 3.17 7.04
C ALA A 65 2.48 1.87 7.86
N GLY A 66 2.83 1.97 9.16
CA GLY A 66 2.77 0.84 10.09
C GLY A 66 1.34 0.29 10.27
N VAL A 67 0.35 1.16 10.48
CA VAL A 67 -1.06 0.77 10.56
C VAL A 67 -1.52 0.09 9.28
N TRP A 68 -1.15 0.63 8.12
CA TRP A 68 -1.52 0.07 6.82
C TRP A 68 -1.00 -1.37 6.67
N VAL A 69 0.30 -1.58 6.91
CA VAL A 69 0.92 -2.91 6.78
C VAL A 69 0.41 -3.88 7.84
N ALA A 70 0.09 -3.40 9.04
CA ALA A 70 -0.54 -4.24 10.07
C ALA A 70 -1.90 -4.78 9.58
N VAL A 71 -2.73 -3.93 8.96
CA VAL A 71 -4.01 -4.37 8.38
C VAL A 71 -3.81 -5.32 7.20
N GLU A 72 -2.89 -5.04 6.28
CA GLU A 72 -2.56 -5.96 5.17
C GLU A 72 -2.05 -7.32 5.66
N THR A 73 -1.24 -7.33 6.72
CA THR A 73 -0.71 -8.56 7.31
C THR A 73 -1.81 -9.35 7.99
N ALA A 74 -2.69 -8.69 8.75
CA ALA A 74 -3.88 -9.34 9.31
C ALA A 74 -4.78 -9.91 8.19
N MET A 75 -4.93 -9.16 7.10
CA MET A 75 -5.69 -9.61 5.93
C MET A 75 -5.09 -10.81 5.21
N SER A 76 -3.80 -11.05 5.40
CA SER A 76 -3.13 -12.21 4.82
C SER A 76 -3.50 -13.52 5.53
N THR A 77 -4.18 -13.45 6.67
CA THR A 77 -4.67 -14.62 7.43
C THR A 77 -6.21 -14.69 7.48
N TRP A 78 -6.88 -13.54 7.44
CA TRP A 78 -8.34 -13.45 7.52
C TRP A 78 -8.85 -12.32 6.62
N PRO A 79 -9.92 -12.47 5.82
CA PRO A 79 -10.96 -13.49 5.88
C PRO A 79 -10.63 -14.79 5.12
N LEU A 80 -11.34 -15.88 5.46
CA LEU A 80 -11.35 -17.16 4.71
C LEU A 80 -9.97 -17.83 4.54
N GLY A 81 -9.08 -17.72 5.54
CA GLY A 81 -7.71 -18.24 5.48
C GLY A 81 -6.70 -17.29 4.85
N GLY A 82 -7.14 -16.10 4.42
CA GLY A 82 -6.29 -15.03 3.93
C GLY A 82 -6.81 -14.47 2.61
N PHE A 83 -6.89 -13.14 2.52
CA PHE A 83 -7.20 -12.42 1.29
C PHE A 83 -6.16 -11.32 0.99
N PRO A 84 -4.90 -11.69 0.66
CA PRO A 84 -3.80 -10.76 0.47
C PRO A 84 -3.80 -10.04 -0.90
N TRP A 85 -4.90 -10.11 -1.65
CA TRP A 85 -5.01 -9.50 -2.99
C TRP A 85 -4.93 -7.98 -2.96
N THR A 86 -5.29 -7.37 -1.85
CA THR A 86 -5.38 -5.92 -1.71
C THR A 86 -4.06 -5.23 -1.37
N ARG A 87 -2.96 -5.99 -1.29
CA ARG A 87 -1.67 -5.49 -0.83
C ARG A 87 -1.03 -4.53 -1.83
N LEU A 88 -0.50 -3.41 -1.34
CA LEU A 88 0.16 -2.40 -2.16
C LEU A 88 1.37 -2.95 -2.94
N ALA A 89 2.08 -3.93 -2.39
CA ALA A 89 3.22 -4.56 -3.07
C ALA A 89 2.87 -5.06 -4.48
N TRP A 90 1.66 -5.58 -4.71
CA TRP A 90 1.27 -6.09 -6.02
C TRP A 90 1.09 -4.99 -7.08
N ALA A 91 0.76 -3.78 -6.65
CA ALA A 91 0.68 -2.63 -7.56
C ALA A 91 2.05 -2.13 -8.01
N THR A 92 3.15 -2.62 -7.42
CA THR A 92 4.51 -2.11 -7.66
C THR A 92 5.35 -2.94 -8.61
N LEU A 93 4.84 -4.06 -9.13
CA LEU A 93 5.62 -5.05 -9.87
C LEU A 93 6.41 -4.45 -11.06
N ASP A 94 5.85 -3.44 -11.74
CA ASP A 94 6.48 -2.76 -12.88
C ASP A 94 7.09 -1.40 -12.50
N THR A 95 7.46 -1.22 -11.22
CA THR A 95 8.02 0.04 -10.69
C THR A 95 9.33 -0.23 -9.96
N PRO A 96 10.18 0.81 -9.73
CA PRO A 96 11.42 0.63 -8.98
C PRO A 96 11.22 -0.01 -7.60
N PHE A 97 10.07 0.20 -6.96
CA PHE A 97 9.75 -0.43 -5.67
C PHE A 97 9.75 -1.96 -5.71
N ALA A 98 9.50 -2.59 -6.86
CA ALA A 98 9.57 -4.06 -7.00
C ALA A 98 10.97 -4.61 -6.68
N LEU A 99 12.02 -3.81 -6.88
CA LEU A 99 13.40 -4.23 -6.65
C LEU A 99 13.71 -4.51 -5.17
N TRP A 100 12.86 -4.01 -4.27
CA TRP A 100 12.95 -4.27 -2.84
C TRP A 100 12.30 -5.61 -2.43
N LEU A 101 11.45 -6.19 -3.27
CA LEU A 101 10.70 -7.42 -2.95
C LEU A 101 11.59 -8.58 -2.47
N PRO A 102 12.78 -8.83 -3.04
CA PRO A 102 13.69 -9.90 -2.60
C PRO A 102 14.32 -9.65 -1.23
N TRP A 103 14.40 -8.40 -0.79
CA TRP A 103 15.12 -7.98 0.41
C TRP A 103 14.19 -7.86 1.63
N VAL A 104 13.02 -7.25 1.42
CA VAL A 104 12.10 -6.91 2.52
C VAL A 104 10.72 -7.59 2.38
N GLY A 105 10.54 -8.37 1.32
CA GLY A 105 9.29 -9.06 1.02
C GLY A 105 8.13 -8.12 0.70
N ALA A 106 6.94 -8.69 0.49
CA ALA A 106 5.74 -7.93 0.17
C ALA A 106 5.33 -6.97 1.30
N SER A 107 5.54 -7.30 2.58
CA SER A 107 5.20 -6.40 3.69
C SER A 107 6.12 -5.18 3.75
N GLY A 108 7.41 -5.36 3.49
CA GLY A 108 8.35 -4.24 3.44
C GLY A 108 8.09 -3.32 2.25
N VAL A 109 7.80 -3.88 1.06
CA VAL A 109 7.45 -3.06 -0.10
C VAL A 109 6.16 -2.27 0.14
N SER A 110 5.11 -2.92 0.66
CA SER A 110 3.89 -2.22 1.07
C SER A 110 4.16 -1.09 2.07
N PHE A 111 5.05 -1.30 3.05
CA PHE A 111 5.45 -0.28 4.00
C PHE A 111 6.07 0.94 3.32
N LEU A 112 7.02 0.71 2.40
CA LEU A 112 7.70 1.78 1.65
C LEU A 112 6.70 2.61 0.83
N VAL A 113 5.78 1.96 0.14
CA VAL A 113 4.75 2.63 -0.68
C VAL A 113 3.77 3.41 0.20
N ALA A 114 3.28 2.80 1.28
CA ALA A 114 2.39 3.46 2.23
C ALA A 114 3.07 4.66 2.89
N LEU A 115 4.36 4.55 3.21
CA LEU A 115 5.16 5.65 3.77
C LEU A 115 5.33 6.78 2.76
N ALA A 116 5.63 6.49 1.50
CA ALA A 116 5.73 7.49 0.43
C ALA A 116 4.40 8.25 0.27
N GLY A 117 3.27 7.53 0.24
CA GLY A 117 1.93 8.14 0.20
C GLY A 117 1.62 8.99 1.43
N ALA A 118 1.97 8.52 2.63
CA ALA A 118 1.75 9.25 3.88
C ALA A 118 2.65 10.51 3.98
N MET A 119 3.90 10.43 3.53
CA MET A 119 4.82 11.57 3.43
C MET A 119 4.30 12.61 2.44
N LEU A 120 3.76 12.17 1.29
CA LEU A 120 3.15 13.07 0.32
C LEU A 120 1.92 13.76 0.93
N ALA A 121 1.04 13.01 1.58
CA ALA A 121 -0.11 13.56 2.30
C ALA A 121 0.29 14.53 3.41
N TRP A 122 1.43 14.29 4.07
CA TRP A 122 2.00 15.19 5.07
C TRP A 122 2.44 16.53 4.48
N VAL A 123 3.22 16.49 3.40
CA VAL A 123 3.68 17.72 2.72
C VAL A 123 2.51 18.52 2.17
N VAL A 124 1.52 17.85 1.57
CA VAL A 124 0.31 18.51 1.03
C VAL A 124 -0.57 19.07 2.16
N GLY A 125 -0.75 18.31 3.24
CA GLY A 125 -1.66 18.63 4.33
C GLY A 125 -1.19 19.72 5.28
N GLU A 126 0.12 19.93 5.46
CA GLU A 126 0.65 20.99 6.32
C GLU A 126 0.50 22.41 5.75
N GLY A 127 -0.12 22.57 4.57
CA GLY A 127 -0.41 23.89 3.98
C GLY A 127 0.82 24.71 3.57
N LYS A 128 2.03 24.18 3.81
CA LYS A 128 3.31 24.72 3.35
C LYS A 128 3.76 24.10 2.03
N ALA A 129 2.86 23.41 1.34
CA ALA A 129 3.09 22.70 0.10
C ALA A 129 3.55 23.67 -1.01
N ARG A 130 4.84 24.00 -1.01
CA ARG A 130 5.52 24.43 -2.23
C ARG A 130 5.57 23.20 -3.14
N PRO A 131 5.34 23.33 -4.45
CA PRO A 131 5.43 22.21 -5.39
C PRO A 131 6.75 21.44 -5.24
N ILE A 132 7.81 22.14 -4.83
CA ILE A 132 9.12 21.60 -4.47
C ILE A 132 9.05 20.50 -3.40
N GLY A 133 8.23 20.63 -2.35
CA GLY A 133 8.15 19.62 -1.30
C GLY A 133 7.59 18.29 -1.79
N ALA A 134 6.54 18.33 -2.62
CA ALA A 134 5.97 17.14 -3.23
C ALA A 134 6.96 16.50 -4.22
N VAL A 135 7.65 17.33 -5.02
CA VAL A 135 8.72 16.88 -5.93
C VAL A 135 9.86 16.22 -5.16
N VAL A 136 10.28 16.77 -4.02
CA VAL A 136 11.32 16.19 -3.17
C VAL A 136 10.89 14.84 -2.60
N VAL A 137 9.64 14.71 -2.11
CA VAL A 137 9.15 13.42 -1.59
C VAL A 137 9.06 12.39 -2.71
N ILE A 138 8.53 12.76 -3.88
CA ILE A 138 8.45 11.87 -5.04
C ILE A 138 9.86 11.47 -5.50
N GLY A 139 10.78 12.44 -5.60
CA GLY A 139 12.18 12.20 -5.96
C GLY A 139 12.88 11.28 -4.95
N ALA A 140 12.70 11.51 -3.66
CA ALA A 140 13.23 10.64 -2.61
C ALA A 140 12.62 9.24 -2.66
N ALA A 141 11.31 9.12 -2.90
CA ALA A 141 10.62 7.85 -3.06
C ALA A 141 11.16 7.06 -4.27
N LEU A 142 11.39 7.73 -5.40
CA LEU A 142 12.00 7.13 -6.59
C LEU A 142 13.44 6.71 -6.32
N LEU A 143 14.25 7.58 -5.69
CA LEU A 143 15.64 7.27 -5.32
C LEU A 143 15.71 6.06 -4.40
N VAL A 144 14.93 6.05 -3.32
CA VAL A 144 14.82 4.91 -2.39
C VAL A 144 14.34 3.67 -3.12
N GLY A 145 13.28 3.78 -3.94
CA GLY A 145 12.77 2.67 -4.75
C GLY A 145 13.84 2.07 -5.66
N SER A 146 14.64 2.91 -6.32
CA SER A 146 15.71 2.50 -7.23
C SER A 146 17.04 2.09 -6.55
N ALA A 147 17.19 2.29 -5.24
CA ALA A 147 18.43 1.99 -4.53
C ALA A 147 18.94 0.54 -4.73
N PRO A 148 18.08 -0.50 -4.81
CA PRO A 148 18.55 -1.85 -5.03
C PRO A 148 19.14 -2.09 -6.43
N VAL A 149 18.97 -1.18 -7.41
CA VAL A 149 19.66 -1.27 -8.71
C VAL A 149 21.18 -1.30 -8.51
N LEU A 150 21.70 -0.55 -7.52
CA LEU A 150 23.14 -0.46 -7.25
C LEU A 150 23.71 -1.75 -6.64
N VAL A 151 22.85 -2.61 -6.10
CA VAL A 151 23.24 -3.80 -5.32
C VAL A 151 22.48 -5.04 -5.81
N ARG A 152 21.95 -5.03 -7.05
CA ARG A 152 21.12 -6.12 -7.58
C ARG A 152 22.02 -7.36 -7.71
N PRO A 153 21.84 -8.42 -6.90
CA PRO A 153 22.62 -9.65 -7.03
C PRO A 153 22.30 -10.29 -8.38
N GLU A 154 23.30 -10.79 -9.09
CA GLU A 154 23.15 -11.49 -10.38
C GLU A 154 22.24 -12.74 -10.25
N SER A 155 22.03 -13.26 -9.04
CA SER A 155 21.07 -14.33 -8.79
C SER A 155 19.60 -13.92 -8.96
N LEU A 156 19.30 -12.62 -9.05
CA LEU A 156 17.95 -12.08 -9.22
C LEU A 156 17.69 -11.55 -10.64
N THR A 157 18.69 -11.57 -11.53
CA THR A 157 18.41 -11.44 -12.96
C THR A 157 17.71 -12.70 -13.43
N SER A 158 16.47 -12.52 -13.85
CA SER A 158 15.67 -13.61 -14.39
C SER A 158 16.33 -14.14 -15.66
N SER A 159 16.29 -15.45 -15.89
CA SER A 159 16.88 -16.06 -17.10
C SER A 159 16.25 -15.57 -18.40
N TRP A 160 15.09 -14.90 -18.33
CA TRP A 160 14.43 -14.27 -19.48
C TRP A 160 14.92 -12.84 -19.76
N GLU A 161 15.50 -12.13 -18.77
CA GLU A 161 16.19 -10.84 -18.96
C GLU A 161 17.56 -11.03 -19.61
N ALA A 162 18.19 -12.19 -19.43
CA ALA A 162 19.53 -12.51 -19.94
C ALA A 162 19.64 -12.53 -21.48
N GLY A 163 18.52 -12.49 -22.21
CA GLY A 163 18.46 -12.53 -23.67
C GLY A 163 18.12 -11.20 -24.36
N LEU A 164 17.93 -10.11 -23.62
CA LEU A 164 17.59 -8.80 -24.21
C LEU A 164 18.87 -8.07 -24.68
N PRO A 165 18.90 -7.54 -25.91
CA PRO A 165 20.03 -6.73 -26.38
C PRO A 165 20.16 -5.46 -25.53
N THR A 166 21.39 -5.13 -25.13
CA THR A 166 21.75 -3.96 -24.31
C THR A 166 21.67 -2.66 -25.09
#